data_AF-A0A9E0HCS0-F1
#
_entry.id   AF-A0A9E0HCS0-F1
#
_cell.length_a   1.000
_cell.length_b   1.000
_cell.length_c   1.000
_cell.angle_alpha   90.00
_cell.angle_beta   90.00
_cell.angle_gamma   90.00
#
_symmetry.space_group_name_H-M   'P 1'
#
loop_
_entity.id
_entity.type
_entity.pdbx_description
1 polymer ?
#
loop_
_entity_poly.entity_id
_entity_poly.type
_entity_poly.pdbx_seq_one_letter_code
_entity_poly.pdbx_strand_id
1 'polypeptide(L)'
;MTTADAAFLAEAAALASWIARSFPDGPPDGGEWECDYDGWPALYQAFAALVAAAPAPTWSPALVATVLEVLARDNECQQLARTVPRDAAVGLARAARAGGPAEARWQLAVELADPAIDSAAAVAELAHLADDPDEYVRRRAVQSLARRGAPVAEALAVREWTTASPALPWTRMNALWCLHHLGSPALAALLTEADRDPDPLVRDYATRVRAGTAR
;
A
#
# COMPACT_ATOMS: atom_id res chain seq x y z
N MET A 1 17.16 -16.06 -17.36
CA MET A 1 17.43 -15.73 -15.95
C MET A 1 18.79 -15.06 -15.89
N THR A 2 18.84 -13.81 -15.46
CA THR A 2 20.08 -13.03 -15.34
C THR A 2 20.82 -13.38 -14.04
N THR A 3 22.07 -12.92 -13.88
CA THR A 3 22.79 -13.02 -12.60
C THR A 3 22.07 -12.28 -11.48
N ALA A 4 21.44 -11.14 -11.78
CA ALA A 4 20.68 -10.36 -10.81
C ALA A 4 19.39 -11.10 -10.37
N ASP A 5 18.70 -11.75 -11.30
CA ASP A 5 17.54 -12.60 -10.98
C ASP A 5 17.95 -13.69 -9.99
N ALA A 6 19.04 -14.42 -10.29
CA ALA A 6 19.51 -15.52 -9.46
C ALA A 6 19.94 -15.06 -8.06
N ALA A 7 20.62 -13.91 -7.96
CA ALA A 7 21.03 -13.33 -6.69
C ALA A 7 19.82 -12.94 -5.83
N PHE A 8 18.84 -12.23 -6.40
CA PHE A 8 17.62 -11.87 -5.68
C PHE A 8 16.84 -13.10 -5.22
N LEU A 9 16.69 -14.12 -6.08
CA LEU A 9 16.00 -15.35 -5.72
C LEU A 9 16.72 -16.12 -4.59
N ALA A 10 18.05 -16.08 -4.55
CA ALA A 10 18.81 -16.68 -3.47
C ALA A 10 18.56 -15.98 -2.13
N GLU A 11 18.56 -14.64 -2.09
CA GLU A 11 18.26 -13.88 -0.88
C GLU A 11 16.80 -14.04 -0.44
N ALA A 12 15.85 -14.08 -1.38
CA ALA A 12 14.45 -14.35 -1.09
C ALA A 12 14.26 -15.76 -0.50
N ALA A 13 14.99 -16.76 -1.00
CA ALA A 13 14.98 -18.10 -0.45
C ALA A 13 15.62 -18.16 0.96
N ALA A 14 16.65 -17.35 1.22
CA ALA A 14 17.25 -17.22 2.54
C ALA A 14 16.25 -16.65 3.57
N LEU A 15 15.51 -15.60 3.19
CA LEU A 15 14.43 -15.04 4.00
C LEU A 15 13.36 -16.11 4.28
N ALA A 16 12.84 -16.77 3.24
CA ALA A 16 11.83 -17.82 3.41
C ALA A 16 12.31 -18.96 4.33
N SER A 17 13.59 -19.35 4.20
CA SER A 17 14.18 -20.38 5.04
C SER A 17 14.35 -19.92 6.49
N TRP A 18 14.66 -18.65 6.72
CA TRP A 18 14.70 -18.09 8.07
C TRP A 18 13.30 -18.06 8.69
N ILE A 19 12.29 -17.59 7.96
CA ILE A 19 10.88 -17.60 8.43
C ILE A 19 10.47 -19.01 8.87
N ALA A 20 10.70 -20.02 8.01
CA ALA A 20 10.32 -21.39 8.31
C ALA A 20 11.03 -21.99 9.54
N ARG A 21 12.26 -21.54 9.84
CA ARG A 21 13.01 -21.99 11.03
C ARG A 21 12.58 -21.25 12.29
N SER A 22 12.35 -19.94 12.19
CA SER A 22 12.01 -19.08 13.32
C SER A 22 10.55 -19.25 13.74
N PHE A 23 9.67 -19.54 12.77
CA PHE A 23 8.22 -19.62 12.95
C PHE A 23 7.66 -20.89 12.29
N PRO A 24 7.91 -22.08 12.85
CA PRO A 24 7.49 -23.35 12.24
C PRO A 24 5.96 -23.49 12.11
N ASP A 25 5.20 -22.83 12.96
CA ASP A 25 3.72 -22.79 12.92
C ASP A 25 3.17 -21.59 12.14
N GLY A 26 4.06 -20.87 11.44
CA GLY A 26 3.76 -19.61 10.79
C GLY A 26 4.09 -18.41 11.69
N PRO A 27 4.39 -17.25 11.07
CA PRO A 27 4.66 -16.04 11.81
C PRO A 27 3.44 -15.57 12.60
N PRO A 28 3.65 -14.87 13.74
CA PRO A 28 2.55 -14.31 14.51
C PRO A 28 1.80 -13.23 13.72
N ASP A 29 0.52 -13.06 14.06
CA ASP A 29 -0.28 -11.93 13.58
C ASP A 29 0.25 -10.63 14.21
N GLY A 30 1.09 -9.90 13.46
CA GLY A 30 1.71 -8.64 13.88
C GLY A 30 2.98 -8.81 14.72
N GLY A 31 3.47 -7.69 15.26
CA GLY A 31 4.64 -7.66 16.16
C GLY A 31 5.99 -7.39 15.50
N GLU A 32 6.01 -6.95 14.23
CA GLU A 32 7.21 -6.50 13.51
C GLU A 32 8.34 -7.56 13.48
N TRP A 33 7.99 -8.84 13.55
CA TRP A 33 8.96 -9.94 13.68
C TRP A 33 9.90 -10.01 12.47
N GLU A 34 9.47 -9.53 11.31
CA GLU A 34 10.29 -9.43 10.10
C GLU A 34 11.55 -8.59 10.34
N CYS A 35 11.51 -7.61 11.25
CA CYS A 35 12.64 -6.74 11.58
C CYS A 35 13.84 -7.48 12.19
N ASP A 36 13.62 -8.68 12.74
CA ASP A 36 14.68 -9.53 13.31
C ASP A 36 15.49 -10.30 12.26
N TYR A 37 15.16 -10.15 10.96
CA TYR A 37 15.92 -10.79 9.89
C TYR A 37 17.19 -10.02 9.54
N ASP A 38 18.34 -10.49 10.02
CA ASP A 38 19.66 -9.89 9.75
C ASP A 38 20.06 -9.84 8.25
N GLY A 39 19.36 -10.58 7.38
CA GLY A 39 19.65 -10.65 5.94
C GLY A 39 19.05 -9.51 5.12
N TRP A 40 18.29 -8.59 5.72
CA TRP A 40 17.69 -7.45 5.00
C TRP A 40 18.68 -6.64 4.16
N PRO A 41 19.89 -6.26 4.64
CA PRO A 41 20.83 -5.49 3.83
C PRO A 41 21.25 -6.19 2.53
N ALA A 42 21.47 -7.50 2.57
CA ALA A 42 21.83 -8.29 1.38
C ALA A 42 20.65 -8.37 0.40
N LEU A 43 19.44 -8.60 0.92
CA LEU A 43 18.21 -8.64 0.14
C LEU A 43 17.92 -7.29 -0.54
N TYR A 44 18.10 -6.17 0.17
CA TYR A 44 17.97 -4.81 -0.40
C TYR A 44 18.98 -4.57 -1.53
N GLN A 45 20.23 -4.99 -1.36
CA GLN A 45 21.25 -4.87 -2.41
C GLN A 45 20.92 -5.73 -3.62
N ALA A 46 20.46 -6.97 -3.41
CA ALA A 46 20.07 -7.86 -4.49
C ALA A 46 18.85 -7.33 -5.26
N PHE A 47 17.86 -6.77 -4.55
CA PHE A 47 16.72 -6.12 -5.19
C PHE A 47 17.13 -4.88 -5.98
N ALA A 48 18.01 -4.03 -5.43
CA ALA A 48 18.56 -2.88 -6.13
C ALA A 48 19.29 -3.29 -7.44
N ALA A 49 20.07 -4.38 -7.40
CA ALA A 49 20.72 -4.93 -8.58
C ALA A 49 19.71 -5.49 -9.59
N LEU A 50 18.65 -6.17 -9.11
CA LEU A 50 17.57 -6.69 -9.96
C LEU A 50 16.88 -5.57 -10.74
N VAL A 51 16.46 -4.51 -10.06
CA VAL A 51 15.76 -3.39 -10.68
C VAL A 51 16.65 -2.59 -11.64
N ALA A 52 17.96 -2.53 -11.37
CA ALA A 52 18.91 -1.87 -12.26
C ALA A 52 19.22 -2.70 -13.53
N ALA A 53 19.15 -4.03 -13.45
CA ALA A 53 19.51 -4.92 -14.55
C ALA A 53 18.40 -5.06 -15.60
N ALA A 54 17.13 -4.93 -15.21
CA ALA A 54 16.01 -5.13 -16.11
C ALA A 54 14.76 -4.34 -15.67
N PRO A 55 14.06 -3.63 -16.58
CA PRO A 55 12.79 -3.02 -16.26
C PRO A 55 11.76 -4.13 -15.95
N ALA A 56 10.99 -3.98 -14.87
CA ALA A 56 10.05 -5.00 -14.41
C ALA A 56 9.06 -5.59 -15.44
N PRO A 57 8.61 -4.90 -16.51
CA PRO A 57 7.83 -5.56 -17.57
C PRO A 57 8.53 -6.75 -18.26
N THR A 58 9.82 -7.00 -17.98
CA THR A 58 10.57 -8.14 -18.54
C THR A 58 10.74 -9.31 -17.55
N TRP A 59 10.30 -9.17 -16.30
CA TRP A 59 10.43 -10.21 -15.29
C TRP A 59 9.49 -11.37 -15.56
N SER A 60 9.95 -12.59 -15.26
CA SER A 60 9.11 -13.78 -15.34
C SER A 60 7.98 -13.74 -14.30
N PRO A 61 6.83 -14.37 -14.53
CA PRO A 61 5.75 -14.43 -13.54
C PRO A 61 6.19 -14.99 -12.18
N ALA A 62 7.09 -15.98 -12.16
CA ALA A 62 7.64 -16.54 -10.93
C ALA A 62 8.48 -15.51 -10.15
N LEU A 63 9.33 -14.76 -10.86
CA LEU A 63 10.12 -13.70 -10.26
C LEU A 63 9.23 -12.58 -9.71
N VAL A 64 8.19 -12.18 -10.45
CA VAL A 64 7.19 -11.20 -9.99
C VAL A 64 6.52 -11.69 -8.70
N ALA A 65 6.08 -12.95 -8.65
CA ALA A 65 5.49 -13.51 -7.44
C ALA A 65 6.46 -13.46 -6.25
N THR A 66 7.73 -13.81 -6.45
CA THR A 66 8.75 -13.70 -5.40
C THR A 66 8.98 -12.26 -4.95
N VAL A 67 9.04 -11.30 -5.88
CA VAL A 67 9.14 -9.87 -5.54
C VAL A 67 7.97 -9.43 -4.66
N LEU A 68 6.74 -9.83 -5.00
CA LEU A 68 5.55 -9.48 -4.22
C LEU A 68 5.57 -10.10 -2.81
N GLU A 69 6.00 -11.34 -2.68
CA GLU A 69 6.16 -11.99 -1.36
C GLU A 69 7.21 -11.27 -0.50
N VAL A 70 8.34 -10.88 -1.09
CA VAL A 70 9.39 -10.16 -0.35
C VAL A 70 8.92 -8.74 0.02
N LEU A 71 8.25 -8.03 -0.89
CA LEU A 71 7.64 -6.73 -0.59
C LEU A 71 6.69 -6.83 0.60
N ALA A 72 5.88 -7.89 0.66
CA ALA A 72 4.96 -8.10 1.76
C ALA A 72 5.64 -8.26 3.13
N ARG A 73 6.89 -8.75 3.17
CA ARG A 73 7.67 -8.87 4.42
C ARG A 73 8.39 -7.59 4.81
N ASP A 74 8.66 -6.71 3.86
CA ASP A 74 9.26 -5.40 4.12
C ASP A 74 8.19 -4.32 4.39
N ASN A 75 7.00 -4.73 4.87
CA ASN A 75 5.82 -3.87 4.97
C ASN A 75 5.94 -2.79 6.06
N GLU A 76 6.72 -3.01 7.11
CA GLU A 76 6.94 -2.01 8.17
C GLU A 76 7.81 -0.84 7.67
N CYS A 77 8.95 -1.15 7.05
CA CYS A 77 9.90 -0.14 6.57
C CYS A 77 9.56 0.41 5.18
N GLN A 78 8.95 -0.42 4.33
CA GLN A 78 8.61 -0.15 2.92
C GLN A 78 9.82 0.25 2.08
N GLN A 79 11.02 -0.19 2.45
CA GLN A 79 12.24 0.20 1.78
C GLN A 79 12.28 -0.32 0.33
N LEU A 80 11.91 -1.58 0.12
CA LEU A 80 11.81 -2.22 -1.17
C LEU A 80 10.75 -1.55 -2.04
N ALA A 81 9.54 -1.31 -1.50
CA ALA A 81 8.46 -0.67 -2.24
C ALA A 81 8.88 0.70 -2.79
N ARG A 82 9.53 1.54 -1.97
CA ARG A 82 10.05 2.85 -2.37
C ARG A 82 11.15 2.82 -3.42
N THR A 83 11.78 1.66 -3.63
CA THR A 83 12.84 1.46 -4.64
C THR A 83 12.31 0.80 -5.91
N VAL A 84 11.02 0.44 -5.96
CA VAL A 84 10.39 -0.06 -7.18
C VAL A 84 10.51 1.00 -8.28
N PRO A 85 11.02 0.65 -9.47
CA PRO A 85 11.09 1.58 -10.58
C PRO A 85 9.70 2.11 -10.96
N ARG A 86 9.61 3.40 -11.30
CA ARG A 86 8.33 4.05 -11.65
C ARG A 86 7.63 3.39 -12.84
N ASP A 87 8.40 2.95 -13.82
CA ASP A 87 7.91 2.23 -15.00
C ASP A 87 7.47 0.78 -14.67
N ALA A 88 7.92 0.23 -13.55
CA ALA A 88 7.52 -1.07 -13.03
C ALA A 88 6.28 -1.03 -12.14
N ALA A 89 6.06 0.08 -11.42
CA ALA A 89 5.10 0.18 -10.32
C ALA A 89 3.67 -0.23 -10.72
N VAL A 90 3.18 0.26 -11.86
CA VAL A 90 1.83 -0.09 -12.36
C VAL A 90 1.73 -1.59 -12.69
N GLY A 91 2.74 -2.15 -13.34
CA GLY A 91 2.77 -3.56 -13.69
C GLY A 91 2.77 -4.46 -12.45
N LEU A 92 3.57 -4.10 -11.44
CA LEU A 92 3.61 -4.81 -10.16
C LEU A 92 2.31 -4.65 -9.39
N ALA A 93 1.71 -3.46 -9.35
CA ALA A 93 0.40 -3.25 -8.70
C ALA A 93 -0.69 -4.12 -9.34
N ARG A 94 -0.71 -4.21 -10.68
CA ARG A 94 -1.62 -5.10 -11.42
C ARG A 94 -1.38 -6.57 -11.07
N ALA A 95 -0.12 -7.00 -11.00
CA ALA A 95 0.21 -8.37 -10.63
C ALA A 95 -0.18 -8.68 -9.18
N ALA A 96 0.08 -7.75 -8.25
CA ALA A 96 -0.32 -7.87 -6.85
C ALA A 96 -1.84 -7.97 -6.71
N ARG A 97 -2.59 -7.16 -7.45
CA ARG A 97 -4.06 -7.25 -7.48
C ARG A 97 -4.58 -8.60 -8.00
N ALA A 98 -3.87 -9.25 -8.91
CA ALA A 98 -4.29 -10.53 -9.48
C ALA A 98 -4.14 -11.72 -8.53
N GLY A 99 -3.39 -11.59 -7.43
CA GLY A 99 -3.23 -12.67 -6.45
C GLY A 99 -2.04 -12.55 -5.49
N GLY A 100 -1.41 -11.38 -5.39
CA GLY A 100 -0.36 -11.12 -4.42
C GLY A 100 -0.89 -10.82 -3.01
N PRO A 101 -0.02 -10.88 -1.99
CA PRO A 101 -0.35 -10.59 -0.59
C PRO A 101 -0.88 -9.16 -0.39
N ALA A 102 -1.76 -8.98 0.59
CA ALA A 102 -2.39 -7.68 0.89
C ALA A 102 -1.33 -6.61 1.20
N GLU A 103 -0.25 -7.01 1.87
CA GLU A 103 0.88 -6.17 2.24
C GLU A 103 1.58 -5.56 1.03
N ALA A 104 1.79 -6.34 -0.01
CA ALA A 104 2.35 -5.83 -1.26
C ALA A 104 1.34 -4.94 -2.00
N ARG A 105 0.04 -5.29 -1.98
CA ARG A 105 -1.01 -4.51 -2.66
C ARG A 105 -1.11 -3.09 -2.09
N TRP A 106 -1.16 -2.94 -0.77
CA TRP A 106 -1.28 -1.60 -0.18
C TRP A 106 0.01 -0.80 -0.34
N GLN A 107 1.19 -1.43 -0.27
CA GLN A 107 2.46 -0.75 -0.50
C GLN A 107 2.54 -0.22 -1.93
N LEU A 108 2.19 -1.04 -2.92
CA LEU A 108 2.18 -0.61 -4.31
C LEU A 108 1.11 0.47 -4.56
N ALA A 109 -0.04 0.42 -3.88
CA ALA A 109 -1.01 1.51 -3.92
C ALA A 109 -0.41 2.84 -3.42
N VAL A 110 0.48 2.81 -2.43
CA VAL A 110 1.18 4.01 -1.94
C VAL A 110 2.13 4.55 -2.98
N GLU A 111 2.96 3.69 -3.58
CA GLU A 111 3.94 4.10 -4.58
C GLU A 111 3.27 4.70 -5.83
N LEU A 112 2.08 4.21 -6.21
CA LEU A 112 1.30 4.79 -7.30
C LEU A 112 0.81 6.22 -7.04
N ALA A 113 0.99 6.79 -5.84
CA ALA A 113 0.76 8.22 -5.60
C ALA A 113 1.81 9.13 -6.25
N ASP A 114 3.00 8.62 -6.63
CA ASP A 114 4.06 9.44 -7.22
C ASP A 114 3.58 10.11 -8.52
N PRO A 115 3.57 11.47 -8.60
CA PRO A 115 3.12 12.18 -9.79
C PRO A 115 3.99 11.94 -11.03
N ALA A 116 5.20 11.39 -10.87
CA ALA A 116 6.08 11.03 -11.97
C ALA A 116 5.71 9.69 -12.64
N ILE A 117 4.80 8.91 -12.06
CA ILE A 117 4.23 7.71 -12.70
C ILE A 117 3.07 8.12 -13.61
N ASP A 118 2.97 7.48 -14.78
CA ASP A 118 1.90 7.73 -15.77
C ASP A 118 0.53 7.80 -15.10
N SER A 119 -0.15 8.94 -15.30
CA SER A 119 -1.31 9.27 -14.49
C SER A 119 -2.53 8.43 -14.82
N ALA A 120 -2.77 8.14 -16.10
CA ALA A 120 -3.92 7.36 -16.50
C ALA A 120 -3.82 5.92 -15.99
N ALA A 121 -2.65 5.30 -16.14
CA ALA A 121 -2.44 3.93 -15.72
C ALA A 121 -2.42 3.79 -14.19
N ALA A 122 -1.78 4.71 -13.47
CA ALA A 122 -1.78 4.73 -12.01
C ALA A 122 -3.20 4.91 -11.43
N VAL A 123 -3.96 5.88 -11.95
CA VAL A 123 -5.35 6.11 -11.49
C VAL A 123 -6.24 4.92 -11.78
N ALA A 124 -6.09 4.25 -12.92
CA ALA A 124 -6.87 3.06 -13.25
C ALA A 124 -6.60 1.90 -12.28
N GLU A 125 -5.33 1.58 -12.00
CA GLU A 125 -5.02 0.50 -11.05
C GLU A 125 -5.40 0.87 -9.61
N LEU A 126 -5.20 2.12 -9.19
CA LEU A 126 -5.65 2.59 -7.88
C LEU A 126 -7.17 2.50 -7.73
N ALA A 127 -7.94 2.82 -8.76
CA ALA A 127 -9.40 2.68 -8.74
C ALA A 127 -9.81 1.22 -8.56
N HIS A 128 -9.11 0.26 -9.18
CA HIS A 128 -9.34 -1.16 -8.93
C HIS A 128 -8.99 -1.58 -7.50
N LEU A 129 -7.89 -1.08 -6.93
CA LEU A 129 -7.49 -1.37 -5.55
C LEU A 129 -8.43 -0.71 -4.52
N ALA A 130 -9.16 0.34 -4.89
CA ALA A 130 -10.19 0.93 -4.04
C ALA A 130 -11.42 0.01 -3.83
N ASP A 131 -11.52 -1.09 -4.59
CA ASP A 131 -12.53 -2.16 -4.45
C ASP A 131 -11.93 -3.47 -3.88
N ASP A 132 -10.69 -3.45 -3.37
CA ASP A 132 -10.02 -4.64 -2.80
C ASP A 132 -10.80 -5.25 -1.63
N PRO A 133 -10.82 -6.58 -1.43
CA PRO A 133 -11.45 -7.19 -0.25
C PRO A 133 -10.84 -6.71 1.08
N ASP A 134 -9.55 -6.39 1.08
CA ASP A 134 -8.83 -5.92 2.26
C ASP A 134 -9.10 -4.42 2.51
N GLU A 135 -9.55 -4.07 3.72
CA GLU A 135 -9.85 -2.67 4.06
C GLU A 135 -8.64 -1.75 3.99
N TYR A 136 -7.48 -2.23 4.43
CA TYR A 136 -6.27 -1.42 4.46
C TYR A 136 -5.80 -1.12 3.04
N VAL A 137 -5.89 -2.10 2.12
CA VAL A 137 -5.61 -1.88 0.70
C VAL A 137 -6.55 -0.82 0.10
N ARG A 138 -7.86 -0.93 0.32
CA ARG A 138 -8.83 0.08 -0.16
C ARG A 138 -8.47 1.47 0.34
N ARG A 139 -8.25 1.60 1.65
CA ARG A 139 -7.94 2.86 2.32
C ARG A 139 -6.70 3.53 1.74
N ARG A 140 -5.62 2.76 1.53
CA ARG A 140 -4.37 3.27 0.92
C ARG A 140 -4.56 3.66 -0.54
N ALA A 141 -5.38 2.93 -1.30
CA ALA A 141 -5.68 3.26 -2.68
C ALA A 141 -6.47 4.59 -2.81
N VAL A 142 -7.52 4.77 -1.99
CA VAL A 142 -8.29 6.04 -1.96
C VAL A 142 -7.41 7.21 -1.52
N GLN A 143 -6.54 7.00 -0.53
CA GLN A 143 -5.58 8.02 -0.09
C GLN A 143 -4.64 8.44 -1.23
N SER A 144 -4.10 7.48 -1.98
CA SER A 144 -3.23 7.76 -3.13
C SER A 144 -3.97 8.45 -4.28
N LEU A 145 -5.21 8.07 -4.57
CA LEU A 145 -6.05 8.78 -5.55
C LEU A 145 -6.28 10.25 -5.14
N ALA A 146 -6.52 10.51 -3.85
CA ALA A 146 -6.66 11.85 -3.33
C ALA A 146 -5.36 12.67 -3.48
N ARG A 147 -4.18 12.10 -3.16
CA ARG A 147 -2.87 12.73 -3.37
C ARG A 147 -2.60 13.11 -4.83
N ARG A 148 -3.12 12.32 -5.76
CA ARG A 148 -3.02 12.58 -7.20
C ARG A 148 -4.04 13.61 -7.70
N GLY A 149 -4.99 14.04 -6.86
CA GLY A 149 -6.12 14.87 -7.27
C GLY A 149 -7.05 14.17 -8.27
N ALA A 150 -7.12 12.83 -8.23
CA ALA A 150 -7.94 12.08 -9.17
C ALA A 150 -9.43 12.37 -8.95
N PRO A 151 -10.22 12.73 -9.98
CA PRO A 151 -11.63 13.08 -9.81
C PRO A 151 -12.49 12.00 -9.12
N VAL A 152 -12.14 10.72 -9.30
CA VAL A 152 -12.83 9.59 -8.68
C VAL A 152 -12.61 9.51 -7.15
N ALA A 153 -11.56 10.15 -6.62
CA ALA A 153 -11.18 10.06 -5.22
C ALA A 153 -12.27 10.59 -4.27
N GLU A 154 -12.96 11.67 -4.63
CA GLU A 154 -14.03 12.24 -3.81
C GLU A 154 -15.18 11.23 -3.62
N ALA A 155 -15.67 10.64 -4.71
CA ALA A 155 -16.76 9.67 -4.66
C ALA A 155 -16.37 8.43 -3.86
N LEU A 156 -15.13 7.97 -3.99
CA LEU A 156 -14.61 6.84 -3.24
C LEU A 156 -14.47 7.14 -1.75
N ALA A 157 -13.99 8.33 -1.37
CA ALA A 157 -13.90 8.76 0.02
C ALA A 157 -15.29 8.86 0.68
N VAL A 158 -16.28 9.41 -0.03
CA VAL A 158 -17.68 9.43 0.45
C VAL A 158 -18.23 8.01 0.61
N ARG A 159 -17.92 7.12 -0.33
CA ARG A 159 -18.28 5.70 -0.23
C ARG A 159 -17.64 5.05 1.01
N GLU A 160 -16.35 5.27 1.25
CA GLU A 160 -15.64 4.76 2.44
C GLU A 160 -16.31 5.23 3.73
N TRP A 161 -16.69 6.50 3.83
CA TRP A 161 -17.41 7.01 5.00
C TRP A 161 -18.71 6.24 5.26
N THR A 162 -19.51 6.04 4.21
CA THR A 162 -20.85 5.46 4.31
C THR A 162 -20.87 3.94 4.50
N THR A 163 -19.85 3.23 4.02
CA THR A 163 -19.77 1.76 4.11
C THR A 163 -18.78 1.27 5.16
N ALA A 164 -18.08 2.18 5.85
CA ALA A 164 -17.13 1.82 6.89
C ALA A 164 -17.79 0.96 7.98
N SER A 165 -17.10 -0.12 8.36
CA SER A 165 -17.47 -0.89 9.54
C SER A 165 -17.40 0.01 10.78
N PRO A 166 -18.38 -0.06 11.71
CA PRO A 166 -18.30 0.63 12.98
C PRO A 166 -17.02 0.30 13.77
N ALA A 167 -16.47 -0.91 13.60
CA ALA A 167 -15.24 -1.36 14.25
C ALA A 167 -13.94 -0.79 13.65
N LEU A 168 -14.02 -0.08 12.52
CA LEU A 168 -12.87 0.46 11.79
C LEU A 168 -12.97 1.99 11.68
N PRO A 169 -12.69 2.74 12.76
CA PRO A 169 -12.74 4.21 12.74
C PRO A 169 -11.76 4.81 11.72
N TRP A 170 -10.66 4.10 11.44
CA TRP A 170 -9.62 4.52 10.52
C TRP A 170 -10.12 4.75 9.09
N THR A 171 -11.11 3.97 8.62
CA THR A 171 -11.72 4.15 7.30
C THR A 171 -12.46 5.49 7.22
N ARG A 172 -13.24 5.83 8.26
CA ARG A 172 -13.96 7.12 8.33
C ARG A 172 -13.00 8.30 8.48
N MET A 173 -11.95 8.16 9.28
CA MET A 173 -10.89 9.17 9.38
C MET A 173 -10.18 9.39 8.03
N ASN A 174 -9.91 8.33 7.27
CA ASN A 174 -9.30 8.43 5.94
C ASN A 174 -10.20 9.16 4.95
N ALA A 175 -11.52 8.90 4.97
CA ALA A 175 -12.47 9.64 4.16
C ALA A 175 -12.39 11.15 4.43
N LEU A 176 -12.38 11.56 5.71
CA LEU A 176 -12.23 12.97 6.08
C LEU A 176 -10.90 13.56 5.61
N TRP A 177 -9.80 12.81 5.75
CA TRP A 177 -8.49 13.23 5.25
C TRP A 177 -8.50 13.46 3.74
N CYS A 178 -9.05 12.51 2.97
CA CYS A 178 -9.10 12.58 1.51
C CYS A 178 -9.92 13.79 1.05
N LEU A 179 -11.10 13.99 1.63
CA LEU A 179 -11.98 15.10 1.28
C LEU A 179 -11.37 16.45 1.67
N HIS A 180 -10.66 16.53 2.81
CA HIS A 180 -9.91 17.71 3.19
C HIS A 180 -8.77 18.01 2.21
N HIS A 181 -7.99 16.99 1.86
CA HIS A 181 -6.87 17.12 0.91
C HIS A 181 -7.34 17.60 -0.48
N LEU A 182 -8.50 17.12 -0.93
CA LEU A 182 -9.10 17.49 -2.21
C LEU A 182 -9.78 18.86 -2.20
N GLY A 183 -9.96 19.49 -1.04
CA GLY A 183 -10.80 20.68 -0.92
C GLY A 183 -12.27 20.41 -1.27
N SER A 184 -12.75 19.19 -1.02
CA SER A 184 -14.05 18.72 -1.46
C SER A 184 -15.20 19.47 -0.74
N PRO A 185 -16.25 19.87 -1.46
CA PRO A 185 -17.45 20.46 -0.84
C PRO A 185 -18.21 19.46 0.05
N ALA A 186 -18.03 18.15 -0.15
CA ALA A 186 -18.67 17.13 0.67
C ALA A 186 -18.15 17.13 2.12
N LEU A 187 -16.93 17.63 2.36
CA LEU A 187 -16.27 17.59 3.66
C LEU A 187 -17.13 18.19 4.79
N ALA A 188 -17.80 19.32 4.53
CA ALA A 188 -18.57 20.02 5.56
C ALA A 188 -19.73 19.17 6.11
N ALA A 189 -20.41 18.43 5.23
CA ALA A 189 -21.48 17.52 5.63
C ALA A 189 -20.93 16.36 6.47
N LEU A 190 -19.86 15.71 6.01
CA LEU A 190 -19.26 14.57 6.72
C LEU A 190 -18.65 14.97 8.07
N LEU A 191 -18.06 16.16 8.20
CA LEU A 191 -17.59 16.67 9.49
C LEU A 191 -18.75 16.88 10.48
N THR A 192 -19.91 17.32 9.99
CA THR A 192 -21.12 17.48 10.81
C THR A 192 -21.68 16.14 11.27
N GLU A 193 -21.57 15.10 10.43
CA GLU A 193 -21.89 13.73 10.83
C GLU A 193 -20.88 13.20 11.84
N ALA A 194 -19.59 13.49 11.64
CA ALA A 194 -18.50 13.05 12.51
C ALA A 194 -18.66 13.51 13.96
N ASP A 195 -19.26 14.68 14.21
CA ASP A 195 -19.54 15.18 15.58
C ASP A 195 -20.44 14.23 16.39
N ARG A 196 -21.23 13.41 15.69
CA ARG A 196 -22.13 12.40 16.25
C ARG A 196 -21.65 10.97 16.03
N ASP A 197 -20.45 10.78 15.48
CA ASP A 197 -19.87 9.45 15.30
C ASP A 197 -19.79 8.76 16.66
N PRO A 198 -20.11 7.46 16.78
CA PRO A 198 -19.97 6.74 18.05
C PRO A 198 -18.52 6.66 18.54
N ASP A 199 -17.54 6.66 17.63
CA ASP A 199 -16.13 6.52 17.97
C ASP A 199 -15.48 7.87 18.35
N PRO A 200 -14.90 8.01 19.56
CA PRO A 200 -14.21 9.23 19.97
C PRO A 200 -13.04 9.61 19.06
N LEU A 201 -12.33 8.64 18.47
CA LEU A 201 -11.20 8.91 17.58
C LEU A 201 -11.65 9.63 16.31
N VAL A 202 -12.84 9.30 15.79
CA VAL A 202 -13.42 9.97 14.62
C VAL A 202 -13.81 11.41 14.96
N ARG A 203 -14.45 11.62 16.12
CA ARG A 203 -14.80 12.95 16.63
C ARG A 203 -13.56 13.84 16.78
N ASP A 204 -12.52 13.34 17.46
CA ASP A 204 -11.27 14.06 17.67
C ASP A 204 -10.52 14.33 16.36
N TYR A 205 -10.56 13.40 15.41
CA TYR A 205 -9.99 13.60 14.09
C TYR A 205 -10.72 14.71 13.32
N ALA A 206 -12.06 14.72 13.34
CA ALA A 206 -12.86 15.77 12.70
C ALA A 206 -12.54 17.16 13.26
N THR A 207 -12.33 17.29 14.58
CA THR A 207 -11.85 18.54 15.18
C THR A 207 -10.49 18.98 14.63
N ARG A 208 -9.54 18.05 14.50
CA ARG A 208 -8.22 18.33 13.91
C ARG A 208 -8.28 18.70 12.43
N VAL A 209 -9.18 18.08 11.66
CA VAL A 209 -9.40 18.44 10.25
C VAL A 209 -9.90 19.88 10.14
N ARG A 210 -10.87 20.30 10.97
CA ARG A 210 -11.36 21.69 11.01
C ARG A 210 -10.26 22.68 11.40
N ALA A 211 -9.38 22.30 12.31
CA ALA A 211 -8.26 23.12 12.74
C ALA A 211 -7.10 23.16 11.74
N GLY A 212 -7.15 22.36 10.66
CA GLY A 212 -6.03 22.22 9.71
C GLY A 212 -4.80 21.53 10.32
N THR A 213 -4.97 20.78 11.41
CA THR A 213 -3.90 20.08 12.13
C THR A 213 -3.93 18.57 11.94
N ALA A 214 -4.89 18.05 11.17
CA ALA A 214 -4.89 16.66 10.76
C ALA A 214 -3.75 16.41 9.76
N ARG A 215 -2.93 15.39 10.02
CA ARG A 215 -1.85 14.93 9.14
C ARG A 215 -2.24 13.58 8.56
#